data_AF-A0A497DW45-F1
#
_entry.id   AF-A0A497DW45-F1
#
_cell.length_a   1.000
_cell.length_b   1.000
_cell.length_c   1.000
_cell.angle_alpha   90.00
_cell.angle_beta   90.00
_cell.angle_gamma   90.00
#
_symmetry.space_group_name_H-M   'P 1'
#
loop_
_entity.id
_entity.type
_entity.pdbx_description
1 polymer ?
#
loop_
_entity_poly.entity_id
_entity_poly.type
_entity_poly.pdbx_seq_one_letter_code
_entity_poly.pdbx_strand_id
1 'polypeptide(L)'
;MQTAIEKNYYNITQYQDIEDNEKLRVLLQEFAYWLIYTSWDLRRIYGPFEAEWAIMTLDELKSLLPEGYQLFNTTVPKVMVAPPRELLEQLKKFEAK
;
A
#
# COMPACT_ATOMS: atom_id res chain seq x y z
N MET A 1 6.23 -8.90 1.68
CA MET A 1 6.86 -7.88 2.55
C MET A 1 8.37 -7.93 2.47
N GLN A 2 9.02 -9.03 2.87
CA GLN A 2 10.49 -9.13 2.90
C GLN A 2 11.18 -8.70 1.60
N THR A 3 10.72 -9.20 0.45
CA THR A 3 11.27 -8.80 -0.87
C THR A 3 11.11 -7.31 -1.18
N ALA A 4 10.03 -6.68 -0.70
CA ALA A 4 9.83 -5.24 -0.88
C ALA A 4 10.82 -4.42 -0.02
N ILE A 5 11.17 -4.92 1.17
CA ILE A 5 12.18 -4.31 2.05
C ILE A 5 13.56 -4.45 1.39
N GLU A 6 13.93 -5.66 0.96
CA GLU A 6 15.24 -5.95 0.33
C GLU A 6 15.48 -5.16 -0.94
N LYS A 7 14.44 -4.93 -1.74
CA LYS A 7 14.51 -4.11 -2.97
C LYS A 7 14.37 -2.60 -2.71
N ASN A 8 14.32 -2.16 -1.45
CA ASN A 8 14.09 -0.77 -1.05
C ASN A 8 12.77 -0.16 -1.57
N TYR A 9 11.76 -0.98 -1.82
CA TYR A 9 10.41 -0.51 -2.15
C TYR A 9 9.57 -0.19 -0.92
N TYR A 10 9.96 -0.72 0.25
CA TYR A 10 9.34 -0.41 1.53
C TYR A 10 10.42 -0.10 2.57
N ASN A 11 10.54 1.18 2.94
CA ASN A 11 11.49 1.67 3.93
C ASN A 11 10.92 1.53 5.35
N ILE A 12 11.50 0.63 6.14
CA ILE A 12 11.02 0.36 7.50
C ILE A 12 11.73 1.16 8.60
N THR A 13 12.61 2.09 8.24
CA THR A 13 13.47 2.82 9.18
C THR A 13 12.65 3.60 10.22
N GLN A 14 11.52 4.17 9.83
CA GLN A 14 10.66 4.92 10.76
C GLN A 14 10.00 4.06 11.84
N TYR A 15 9.96 2.74 11.67
CA TYR A 15 9.38 1.81 12.65
C TYR A 15 10.45 1.18 13.56
N GLN A 16 11.68 1.71 13.57
CA GLN A 16 12.77 1.15 14.38
C GLN A 16 12.48 1.23 15.88
N ASP A 17 11.81 2.30 16.32
CA ASP A 17 11.52 2.60 17.72
C ASP A 17 10.28 1.87 18.26
N ILE A 18 9.59 1.07 17.43
CA ILE A 18 8.44 0.26 17.87
C ILE A 18 8.94 -1.00 18.58
N GLU A 19 8.30 -1.33 19.71
CA GLU A 19 8.56 -2.57 20.44
C GLU A 19 8.39 -3.81 19.54
N ASP A 20 9.30 -4.78 19.66
CA ASP A 20 9.38 -5.93 18.75
C ASP A 20 8.09 -6.77 18.70
N ASN A 21 7.34 -6.85 19.80
CA ASN A 21 6.05 -7.56 19.89
C ASN A 21 4.95 -6.92 19.03
N GLU A 22 5.02 -5.60 18.77
CA GLU A 22 4.04 -4.86 17.97
C GLU A 22 4.54 -4.56 16.56
N LYS A 23 5.86 -4.46 16.39
CA LYS A 23 6.51 -4.05 15.16
C LYS A 23 6.11 -4.89 13.96
N LEU A 24 6.11 -6.22 14.09
CA LEU A 24 5.72 -7.10 12.99
C LEU A 24 4.26 -6.86 12.55
N ARG A 25 3.35 -6.65 13.51
CA ARG A 25 1.94 -6.36 13.23
C ARG A 25 1.79 -5.07 12.44
N VAL A 26 2.46 -4.00 12.89
CA VAL A 26 2.43 -2.69 12.22
C VAL A 26 2.99 -2.78 10.81
N LEU A 27 4.17 -3.39 10.64
CA LEU A 27 4.81 -3.55 9.33
C LEU A 27 3.91 -4.33 8.34
N LEU A 28 3.23 -5.37 8.81
CA LEU A 28 2.31 -6.14 7.97
C LEU A 28 1.07 -5.34 7.58
N GLN A 29 0.51 -4.54 8.50
CA GLN A 29 -0.64 -3.69 8.25
C GLN A 29 -0.32 -2.61 7.21
N GLU A 30 0.79 -1.91 7.39
CA GLU A 30 1.27 -0.87 6.48
C GLU A 30 1.60 -1.45 5.10
N PHE A 31 2.27 -2.61 5.05
CA PHE A 31 2.53 -3.31 3.79
C PHE A 31 1.23 -3.73 3.09
N ALA A 32 0.25 -4.26 3.83
CA ALA A 32 -1.05 -4.66 3.26
C ALA A 32 -1.83 -3.45 2.74
N TYR A 33 -1.86 -2.35 3.50
CA TYR A 33 -2.48 -1.09 3.09
C TYR A 33 -1.88 -0.61 1.78
N TRP A 34 -0.55 -0.44 1.72
CA TRP A 34 0.15 -0.01 0.51
C TRP A 34 -0.15 -0.92 -0.69
N LEU A 35 -0.12 -2.23 -0.49
CA LEU A 35 -0.34 -3.20 -1.56
C LEU A 35 -1.76 -3.12 -2.13
N ILE A 36 -2.79 -3.06 -1.26
CA ILE A 36 -4.20 -2.94 -1.66
C ILE A 36 -4.42 -1.61 -2.39
N TYR A 37 -3.96 -0.53 -1.77
CA TYR A 37 -4.16 0.82 -2.23
C TYR A 37 -3.50 1.10 -3.59
N THR A 38 -2.31 0.55 -3.82
CA THR A 38 -1.61 0.62 -5.11
C THR A 38 -2.25 -0.32 -6.14
N SER A 39 -2.71 -1.50 -5.72
CA SER A 39 -3.37 -2.46 -6.63
C SER A 39 -4.70 -1.94 -7.18
N TRP A 40 -5.39 -1.07 -6.44
CA TRP A 40 -6.59 -0.36 -6.89
C TRP A 40 -6.31 0.87 -7.74
N ASP A 41 -5.04 1.14 -8.05
CA ASP A 41 -4.59 2.33 -8.81
C ASP A 41 -5.01 3.65 -8.16
N LEU A 42 -5.07 3.66 -6.82
CA LEU A 42 -5.49 4.84 -6.04
C LEU A 42 -4.28 5.64 -5.54
N ARG A 43 -3.15 4.99 -5.29
CA ARG A 43 -1.97 5.64 -4.69
C ARG A 43 -1.49 6.87 -5.45
N ARG A 44 -1.39 6.79 -6.78
CA ARG A 44 -0.94 7.93 -7.59
C ARG A 44 -1.86 9.15 -7.51
N ILE A 45 -3.15 8.94 -7.28
CA ILE A 45 -4.18 9.97 -7.38
C ILE A 45 -4.50 10.57 -6.01
N TYR A 46 -4.53 9.74 -4.97
CA TYR A 46 -5.01 10.12 -3.63
C TYR A 46 -3.93 9.96 -2.54
N GLY A 47 -2.77 9.40 -2.88
CA GLY A 47 -1.77 8.99 -1.89
C GLY A 47 -0.71 10.06 -1.66
N PRO A 48 -0.02 10.01 -0.51
CA PRO A 48 1.15 10.85 -0.29
C PRO A 48 2.27 10.51 -1.28
N PHE A 49 2.90 11.55 -1.83
CA PHE A 49 4.10 11.42 -2.65
C PHE A 49 5.34 11.08 -1.81
N GLU A 50 5.46 11.72 -0.65
CA GLU A 50 6.48 11.40 0.36
C GLU A 50 5.91 10.35 1.29
N ALA A 51 6.31 9.09 1.06
CA ALA A 51 5.92 7.95 1.87
C ALA A 51 7.06 6.93 1.91
N GLU A 52 6.91 5.92 2.74
CA GLU A 52 7.88 4.84 2.92
C GLU A 52 7.83 3.82 1.77
N TRP A 53 6.89 4.00 0.86
CA TRP A 53 6.64 3.11 -0.26
C TRP A 53 7.08 3.73 -1.58
N ALA A 54 7.78 2.97 -2.41
CA ALA A 54 8.30 3.50 -3.69
C ALA A 54 7.30 3.36 -4.85
N ILE A 55 6.62 2.21 -4.97
CA ILE A 55 5.82 1.86 -6.16
C ILE A 55 4.49 2.62 -6.18
N MET A 56 4.26 3.45 -7.20
CA MET A 56 3.12 4.40 -7.26
C MET A 56 1.93 3.86 -8.05
N THR A 57 2.16 2.96 -9.00
CA THR A 57 1.13 2.51 -9.96
C THR A 57 0.95 1.00 -9.97
N LEU A 58 -0.22 0.55 -10.46
CA LEU A 58 -0.50 -0.87 -10.65
C LEU A 58 0.48 -1.54 -11.62
N ASP A 59 0.88 -0.86 -12.69
CA ASP A 59 1.79 -1.43 -13.70
C ASP A 59 3.21 -1.59 -13.15
N GLU A 60 3.70 -0.61 -12.39
CA GLU A 60 4.97 -0.75 -11.66
C GLU A 60 4.88 -1.89 -10.64
N LEU A 61 3.75 -2.04 -9.94
CA LEU A 61 3.56 -3.11 -8.96
C LEU A 61 3.65 -4.49 -9.60
N LYS A 62 2.96 -4.69 -10.73
CA LYS A 62 3.03 -5.94 -11.51
C LYS A 62 4.44 -6.26 -12.00
N SER A 63 5.22 -5.23 -12.34
CA SER A 63 6.57 -5.38 -12.89
C SER A 63 7.64 -5.59 -11.82
N LEU A 64 7.63 -4.78 -10.77
CA LEU A 64 8.69 -4.70 -9.77
C LEU A 64 8.49 -5.65 -8.58
N LEU A 65 7.23 -5.95 -8.23
CA LEU A 65 6.84 -6.82 -7.13
C LEU A 65 5.66 -7.75 -7.53
N PRO A 66 5.84 -8.61 -8.56
CA PRO A 66 4.79 -9.50 -9.07
C PRO A 66 4.20 -10.44 -8.01
N GLU A 67 5.02 -10.93 -7.08
CA GLU A 67 4.60 -11.76 -5.95
C GLU A 67 3.67 -11.01 -4.99
N GLY A 68 3.87 -9.70 -4.82
CA GLY A 68 2.97 -8.84 -4.06
C GLY A 68 1.62 -8.72 -4.76
N TYR A 69 1.63 -8.46 -6.07
CA TYR A 69 0.38 -8.40 -6.84
C TYR A 69 -0.38 -9.74 -6.84
N GLN A 70 0.34 -10.86 -6.91
CA GLN A 70 -0.27 -12.19 -6.80
C GLN A 70 -0.92 -12.42 -5.44
N LEU A 71 -0.26 -12.01 -4.34
CA LEU A 71 -0.84 -12.06 -3.00
C LEU A 71 -2.12 -11.24 -2.91
N PHE A 72 -2.14 -10.02 -3.46
CA PHE A 72 -3.33 -9.21 -3.55
C PHE A 72 -4.45 -9.95 -4.31
N ASN A 73 -4.19 -10.39 -5.53
CA ASN A 73 -5.20 -10.96 -6.44
C ASN A 73 -5.85 -12.24 -5.87
N THR A 74 -5.09 -13.03 -5.10
CA THR A 74 -5.57 -14.28 -4.50
C THR A 74 -6.31 -14.10 -3.18
N THR A 75 -6.22 -12.93 -2.56
CA THR A 75 -6.71 -12.67 -1.20
C THR A 75 -7.78 -11.59 -1.16
N VAL A 76 -7.43 -10.37 -1.59
CA VAL A 76 -8.22 -9.15 -1.33
C VAL A 76 -9.55 -9.16 -2.09
N PRO A 77 -9.62 -9.52 -3.39
CA PRO A 77 -10.89 -9.56 -4.12
C PRO A 77 -11.94 -10.52 -3.55
N LYS A 78 -11.55 -11.47 -2.67
CA LYS A 78 -12.49 -12.40 -2.03
C LYS A 78 -13.25 -11.79 -0.86
N VAL A 79 -12.76 -10.69 -0.31
CA VAL A 79 -13.30 -10.08 0.92
C VAL A 79 -13.68 -8.61 0.75
N MET A 80 -13.08 -7.91 -0.20
CA MET A 80 -13.34 -6.49 -0.45
C MET A 80 -13.08 -6.10 -1.90
N VAL A 81 -13.68 -5.00 -2.33
CA VAL A 81 -13.50 -4.39 -3.64
C VAL A 81 -13.13 -2.92 -3.50
N ALA A 82 -12.54 -2.35 -4.55
CA ALA A 82 -12.19 -0.93 -4.57
C ALA A 82 -13.45 -0.07 -4.40
N PRO A 83 -13.40 1.02 -3.61
CA PRO A 83 -14.50 1.97 -3.56
C PRO A 83 -14.70 2.66 -4.92
N PRO A 84 -15.95 3.01 -5.30
CA PRO A 84 -16.21 3.75 -6.54
C PRO A 84 -15.48 5.10 -6.55
N ARG A 85 -14.97 5.50 -7.73
CA ARG A 85 -14.22 6.76 -7.86
C ARG A 85 -15.09 7.97 -7.54
N GLU A 86 -16.37 7.92 -7.88
CA GLU A 86 -17.34 8.97 -7.59
C GLU A 86 -17.45 9.23 -6.09
N LEU A 87 -17.44 8.17 -5.28
CA LEU A 87 -17.46 8.29 -3.83
C LEU A 87 -16.15 8.91 -3.31
N LEU A 88 -15.00 8.49 -3.83
CA LEU A 88 -13.71 9.05 -3.44
C LEU A 88 -13.61 10.55 -3.76
N GLU A 89 -14.07 10.98 -4.94
CA GLU A 89 -14.10 12.39 -5.31
C GLU A 89 -15.06 13.21 -4.43
N GLN A 90 -16.19 12.63 -4.02
CA GLN A 90 -17.08 13.29 -3.04
C GLN A 90 -16.43 13.44 -1.66
N LEU A 91 -15.53 12.53 -1.28
CA LEU A 91 -14.85 12.56 0.02
C LEU A 91 -13.67 13.52 0.04
N LYS A 92 -13.01 13.78 -1.10
CA LYS A 92 -11.93 14.79 -1.23
C LYS A 92 -12.30 16.15 -0.66
N LYS A 93 -13.58 16.56 -0.73
CA LYS A 93 -14.03 17.85 -0.17
C LYS A 93 -13.86 17.97 1.35
N PHE A 94 -13.68 16.84 2.05
CA PHE A 94 -13.46 16.78 3.50
C PHE A 94 -11.97 16.63 3.85
N GLU A 95 -11.09 16.53 2.86
CA GLU A 95 -9.65 16.51 3.08
C GLU A 95 -9.22 17.90 3.58
N ALA A 96 -8.86 17.99 4.86
CA ALA A 96 -8.40 19.24 5.45
C ALA A 96 -7.07 19.65 4.80
N LYS A 97 -6.97 20.93 4.39
CA LYS A 97 -5.74 21.53 3.87
C LYS A 97 -4.70 21.73 4.96
#